data_AF-A0A2G8JBM8-F1
#
_entry.id   AF-A0A2G8JBM8-F1
#
_cell.length_a   1.000
_cell.length_b   1.000
_cell.length_c   1.000
_cell.angle_alpha   90.00
_cell.angle_beta   90.00
_cell.angle_gamma   90.00
#
_symmetry.space_group_name_H-M   'P 1'
#
loop_
_entity.id
_entity.type
_entity.pdbx_description
1 polymer ?
#
loop_
_entity_poly.entity_id
_entity_poly.type
_entity_poly.pdbx_seq_one_letter_code
_entity_poly.pdbx_strand_id
1 'polypeptide(L)'
;MDIQMLCHVLETTTNNKREVAVTTEGFNQLKDHLMLEIREFTNNSKMLVTSLNHPVESLMSSMNECMHTLARLVMSGQRIVCSLHSELIASRLTHKICDVADHFTSVLQLVIESRGKANNSNMVQDVLRQAQTMAVLLSSLMRSIRMMQNYKQDGDRIIL
;
A
#
# COMPACT_ATOMS: atom_id res chain seq x y z
N MET A 1 -15.55 -1.92 -3.21
CA MET A 1 -14.25 -2.50 -3.58
C MET A 1 -13.74 -3.23 -2.36
N ASP A 2 -13.46 -4.52 -2.48
CA ASP A 2 -13.04 -5.37 -1.37
C ASP A 2 -11.51 -5.36 -1.29
N ILE A 3 -10.94 -5.01 -0.12
CA ILE A 3 -9.49 -4.96 0.09
C ILE A 3 -8.87 -6.36 -0.06
N GLN A 4 -9.57 -7.39 0.42
CA GLN A 4 -9.11 -8.78 0.31
C GLN A 4 -9.03 -9.21 -1.16
N MET A 5 -9.97 -8.75 -1.99
CA MET A 5 -9.92 -8.98 -3.43
C MET A 5 -8.70 -8.32 -4.08
N LEU A 6 -8.30 -7.11 -3.64
CA LEU A 6 -7.11 -6.44 -4.15
C LEU A 6 -5.83 -7.23 -3.82
N CYS A 7 -5.69 -7.69 -2.58
CA CYS A 7 -4.57 -8.55 -2.16
C CYS A 7 -4.54 -9.85 -2.96
N HIS A 8 -5.68 -10.53 -3.08
CA HIS A 8 -5.79 -11.79 -3.81
C HIS A 8 -5.40 -11.64 -5.29
N VAL A 9 -5.80 -10.55 -5.94
CA VAL A 9 -5.41 -10.26 -7.34
C VAL A 9 -3.89 -10.04 -7.46
N LEU A 10 -3.29 -9.33 -6.51
CA LEU A 10 -1.84 -9.09 -6.50
C LEU A 10 -1.04 -10.38 -6.25
N GLU A 11 -1.46 -11.21 -5.29
CA GLU A 11 -0.88 -12.52 -5.01
C GLU A 11 -1.00 -13.46 -6.20
N THR A 12 -2.19 -13.54 -6.81
CA THR A 12 -2.42 -14.34 -8.01
C THR A 12 -1.54 -13.88 -9.16
N THR A 13 -1.35 -12.57 -9.31
CA THR A 13 -0.44 -12.02 -10.33
C THR A 13 1.01 -12.37 -10.03
N THR A 14 1.41 -12.38 -8.77
CA THR A 14 2.77 -12.73 -8.34
C THR A 14 3.06 -14.20 -8.65
N ASN A 15 2.12 -15.09 -8.32
CA ASN A 15 2.24 -16.53 -8.51
C ASN A 15 2.17 -16.95 -9.98
N ASN A 16 1.43 -16.22 -10.81
CA ASN A 16 1.25 -16.51 -12.24
C ASN A 16 1.94 -15.48 -13.14
N LYS A 17 2.93 -14.78 -12.59
CA LYS A 17 3.63 -13.68 -13.26
C LYS A 17 4.14 -14.12 -14.62
N ARG A 18 3.76 -13.38 -15.65
CA ARG A 18 4.48 -13.36 -16.93
C ARG A 18 5.37 -12.14 -16.91
N GLU A 19 6.68 -12.37 -16.96
CA GLU A 19 7.64 -11.28 -16.95
C GLU A 19 7.40 -10.35 -18.13
N VAL A 20 7.17 -9.08 -17.84
CA VAL A 20 7.07 -8.03 -18.84
C VAL A 20 8.42 -7.35 -18.90
N ALA A 21 9.13 -7.54 -20.02
CA ALA A 21 10.40 -6.89 -20.25
C ALA A 21 10.21 -5.36 -20.23
N VAL A 22 10.92 -4.69 -19.34
CA VAL A 22 10.95 -3.23 -19.23
C VAL A 22 12.40 -2.75 -19.29
N THR A 23 12.62 -1.55 -19.85
CA THR A 23 13.92 -0.89 -19.74
C THR A 23 14.18 -0.46 -18.30
N THR A 24 15.45 -0.21 -17.96
CA THR A 24 15.82 0.35 -16.64
C THR A 24 15.10 1.67 -16.36
N GLU A 25 14.99 2.53 -17.37
CA GLU A 25 14.24 3.79 -17.28
C GLU A 25 12.74 3.54 -17.03
N GLY A 26 12.12 2.64 -17.79
CA GLY A 26 10.72 2.26 -17.60
C GLY A 26 10.46 1.69 -16.20
N PHE A 27 11.38 0.88 -15.67
CA PHE A 27 11.29 0.38 -14.30
C PHE A 27 11.38 1.50 -13.26
N ASN A 28 12.27 2.48 -13.46
CA ASN A 28 12.35 3.63 -12.56
C ASN A 28 11.08 4.49 -12.61
N GLN A 29 10.47 4.68 -13.78
CA GLN A 29 9.19 5.37 -13.91
C GLN A 29 8.07 4.63 -13.16
N LEU A 30 8.02 3.29 -13.23
CA LEU A 30 7.08 2.49 -12.45
C LEU A 30 7.29 2.66 -10.94
N LYS A 31 8.55 2.68 -10.48
CA LYS A 31 8.88 2.95 -9.07
C LYS A 31 8.42 4.33 -8.63
N ASP A 32 8.71 5.36 -9.44
CA ASP A 32 8.32 6.74 -9.12
C ASP A 32 6.80 6.88 -9.06
N HIS A 33 6.08 6.25 -9.98
CA HIS A 33 4.62 6.22 -9.96
C HIS A 33 4.08 5.53 -8.69
N LEU A 34 4.60 4.35 -8.32
CA LEU A 34 4.20 3.69 -7.08
C LEU A 34 4.53 4.55 -5.83
N MET A 35 5.68 5.22 -5.83
CA MET A 35 6.06 6.14 -4.75
C MET A 35 5.10 7.33 -4.62
N LEU A 36 4.55 7.84 -5.72
CA LEU A 36 3.51 8.87 -5.70
C LEU A 36 2.21 8.33 -5.09
N GLU A 37 1.76 7.16 -5.52
CA GLU A 37 0.55 6.52 -4.97
C GLU A 37 0.66 6.26 -3.46
N ILE A 38 1.83 5.83 -2.98
CA ILE A 38 2.08 5.63 -1.55
C ILE A 38 2.01 6.95 -0.78
N ARG A 39 2.56 8.04 -1.32
CA ARG A 39 2.49 9.36 -0.68
C ARG A 39 1.06 9.87 -0.62
N GLU A 40 0.30 9.68 -1.69
CA GLU A 40 -1.10 10.07 -1.76
C GLU A 40 -1.94 9.28 -0.74
N PHE A 41 -1.78 7.96 -0.70
CA PHE A 41 -2.44 7.11 0.30
C PHE A 41 -2.03 7.48 1.74
N THR A 42 -0.76 7.84 1.97
CA THR A 42 -0.29 8.34 3.27
C THR A 42 -1.03 9.61 3.69
N ASN A 43 -1.22 10.55 2.76
CA ASN A 43 -1.93 11.78 3.04
C ASN A 43 -3.42 11.53 3.30
N ASN A 44 -4.07 10.69 2.49
CA ASN A 44 -5.47 10.33 2.69
C ASN A 44 -5.68 9.59 4.02
N SER A 45 -4.75 8.72 4.41
CA SER A 45 -4.79 8.03 5.72
C SER A 45 -4.72 9.01 6.89
N LYS A 46 -3.96 10.10 6.77
CA LYS A 46 -3.95 11.17 7.78
C LYS A 46 -5.27 11.93 7.80
N MET A 47 -5.81 12.26 6.63
CA MET A 47 -7.11 12.94 6.51
C MET A 47 -8.23 12.11 7.13
N LEU A 48 -8.24 10.80 6.92
CA LEU A 48 -9.19 9.87 7.54
C LEU A 48 -9.22 10.00 9.08
N VAL A 49 -8.05 10.07 9.70
CA VAL A 49 -7.93 10.24 11.16
C VAL A 49 -8.48 11.60 11.61
N THR A 50 -8.18 12.68 10.87
CA THR A 50 -8.72 14.00 11.18
C THR A 50 -10.24 14.06 11.03
N SER A 51 -10.78 13.33 10.05
CA SER A 51 -12.22 13.27 9.76
C SER A 51 -13.05 12.57 10.84
N LEU A 52 -12.44 11.89 11.81
CA LEU A 52 -13.14 11.28 12.95
C LEU A 52 -13.92 12.29 13.80
N ASN A 53 -13.43 13.53 13.86
CA ASN A 53 -14.05 14.62 14.63
C ASN A 53 -14.99 15.49 13.78
N HIS A 54 -15.18 15.14 12.52
CA HIS A 54 -15.97 15.88 11.55
C HIS A 54 -17.29 15.17 11.23
N PRO A 55 -18.22 15.82 10.49
CA PRO A 55 -19.45 15.18 10.07
C PRO A 55 -19.22 13.85 9.35
N VAL A 56 -20.20 12.96 9.44
CA VAL A 56 -20.15 11.62 8.87
C VAL A 56 -19.80 11.64 7.38
N GLU A 57 -20.30 12.62 6.65
CA GLU A 57 -20.06 12.80 5.22
C GLU A 57 -18.57 13.00 4.92
N SER A 58 -17.87 13.80 5.74
CA SER A 58 -16.42 14.01 5.62
C SER A 58 -15.65 12.73 5.89
N LEU A 59 -16.07 11.96 6.90
CA LEU A 59 -15.45 10.66 7.20
C LEU A 59 -15.62 9.67 6.04
N MET A 60 -16.84 9.57 5.49
CA MET A 60 -17.13 8.70 4.36
C MET A 60 -16.36 9.11 3.10
N SER A 61 -16.20 10.42 2.85
CA SER A 61 -15.35 10.92 1.75
C SER A 61 -13.90 10.48 1.92
N SER A 62 -13.31 10.69 3.11
CA SER A 62 -11.93 10.28 3.39
C SER A 62 -11.73 8.77 3.30
N MET A 63 -12.71 7.97 3.72
CA MET A 63 -12.68 6.50 3.56
C MET A 63 -12.65 6.11 2.07
N ASN A 64 -13.51 6.73 1.25
CA ASN A 64 -13.54 6.47 -0.19
C ASN A 64 -12.23 6.87 -0.88
N GLU A 65 -11.68 8.04 -0.55
CA GLU A 65 -10.38 8.51 -1.06
C GLU A 65 -9.24 7.53 -0.74
N CYS A 66 -9.21 7.02 0.50
CA CYS A 66 -8.24 6.00 0.90
C CYS A 66 -8.43 4.69 0.09
N MET A 67 -9.67 4.24 -0.11
CA MET A 67 -9.95 3.04 -0.91
C MET A 67 -9.50 3.21 -2.37
N HIS A 68 -9.77 4.36 -2.98
CA HIS A 68 -9.34 4.65 -4.35
C HIS A 68 -7.82 4.70 -4.49
N THR A 69 -7.14 5.34 -3.54
CA THR A 69 -5.65 5.40 -3.54
C THR A 69 -5.02 4.05 -3.23
N LEU A 70 -5.61 3.25 -2.34
CA LEU A 70 -5.14 1.89 -2.07
C LEU A 70 -5.22 1.02 -3.32
N ALA A 71 -6.31 1.09 -4.07
CA ALA A 71 -6.43 0.33 -5.32
C ALA A 71 -5.39 0.77 -6.36
N ARG A 72 -5.14 2.06 -6.50
CA ARG A 72 -4.07 2.56 -7.39
C ARG A 72 -2.69 2.11 -6.94
N LEU A 73 -2.41 2.12 -5.64
CA LEU A 73 -1.18 1.59 -5.06
C LEU A 73 -1.01 0.11 -5.41
N VAL A 74 -2.05 -0.72 -5.22
CA VAL A 74 -2.02 -2.14 -5.54
C VAL A 74 -1.79 -2.37 -7.04
N MET A 75 -2.51 -1.65 -7.92
CA MET A 75 -2.32 -1.75 -9.38
C MET A 75 -0.92 -1.33 -9.82
N SER A 76 -0.37 -0.25 -9.24
CA SER A 76 1.00 0.18 -9.50
C SER A 76 2.03 -0.84 -9.00
N GLY A 77 1.78 -1.44 -7.84
CA GLY A 77 2.57 -2.55 -7.31
C GLY A 77 2.57 -3.76 -8.23
N GLN A 78 1.39 -4.13 -8.75
CA GLN A 78 1.22 -5.21 -9.72
C GLN A 78 2.08 -5.00 -10.98
N ARG A 79 2.14 -3.77 -11.50
CA ARG A 79 3.00 -3.43 -12.65
C ARG A 79 4.48 -3.67 -12.34
N ILE A 80 4.93 -3.28 -11.15
CA ILE A 80 6.31 -3.55 -10.73
C ILE A 80 6.56 -5.06 -10.58
N VAL A 81 5.65 -5.78 -9.92
CA VAL A 81 5.72 -7.25 -9.76
C VAL A 81 5.88 -7.95 -11.11
N CYS A 82 5.08 -7.58 -12.11
CA CYS A 82 5.18 -8.15 -13.46
C CYS A 82 6.51 -7.82 -14.16
N SER A 83 7.14 -6.70 -13.81
CA SER A 83 8.38 -6.23 -14.43
C SER A 83 9.67 -6.77 -13.78
N LEU A 84 9.58 -7.24 -12.52
CA LEU A 84 10.72 -7.75 -11.76
C LEU A 84 11.17 -9.09 -12.32
N HIS A 85 12.46 -9.34 -12.47
CA HIS A 85 12.96 -10.68 -12.83
C HIS A 85 12.89 -11.64 -11.63
N SER A 86 13.38 -11.21 -10.46
CA SER A 86 13.41 -12.03 -9.26
C SER A 86 12.02 -12.26 -8.66
N GLU A 87 11.57 -13.51 -8.63
CA GLU A 87 10.34 -13.94 -7.95
C GLU A 87 10.37 -13.65 -6.45
N LEU A 88 11.54 -13.79 -5.82
CA LEU A 88 11.71 -13.49 -4.39
C LEU A 88 11.46 -12.00 -4.10
N ILE A 89 11.98 -11.09 -4.94
CA ILE A 89 11.75 -9.64 -4.77
C ILE A 89 10.28 -9.33 -5.04
N ALA A 90 9.68 -9.94 -6.07
CA ALA A 90 8.26 -9.77 -6.39
C ALA A 90 7.36 -10.19 -5.23
N SER A 91 7.56 -11.40 -4.68
CA SER A 91 6.82 -11.90 -3.52
C SER A 91 6.99 -10.99 -2.29
N ARG A 92 8.21 -10.52 -2.00
CA ARG A 92 8.45 -9.59 -0.89
C ARG A 92 7.73 -8.25 -1.06
N LEU A 93 7.69 -7.71 -2.28
CA LEU A 93 6.94 -6.49 -2.57
C LEU A 93 5.45 -6.72 -2.39
N THR A 94 4.93 -7.83 -2.92
CA THR A 94 3.52 -8.23 -2.78
C THR A 94 3.10 -8.32 -1.33
N HIS A 95 3.84 -9.06 -0.50
CA HIS A 95 3.54 -9.17 0.92
C HIS A 95 3.52 -7.80 1.61
N LYS A 96 4.48 -6.91 1.31
CA LYS A 96 4.50 -5.56 1.91
C LYS A 96 3.30 -4.70 1.50
N ILE A 97 2.80 -4.86 0.28
CA ILE A 97 1.60 -4.15 -0.18
C ILE A 97 0.36 -4.74 0.50
N CYS A 98 0.28 -6.06 0.63
CA CYS A 98 -0.79 -6.75 1.34
C CYS A 98 -0.80 -6.39 2.84
N ASP A 99 0.36 -6.32 3.50
CA ASP A 99 0.48 -5.87 4.90
C ASP A 99 -0.14 -4.48 5.09
N VAL A 100 0.11 -3.55 4.17
CA VAL A 100 -0.50 -2.20 4.19
C VAL A 100 -2.02 -2.29 4.03
N ALA A 101 -2.50 -3.10 3.11
CA ALA A 101 -3.91 -3.27 2.80
C ALA A 101 -4.69 -3.93 3.96
N ASP A 102 -4.16 -5.01 4.52
CA ASP A 102 -4.73 -5.72 5.66
C ASP A 102 -4.75 -4.85 6.91
N HIS A 103 -3.66 -4.11 7.16
CA HIS A 103 -3.62 -3.13 8.23
C HIS A 103 -4.66 -2.02 8.02
N PHE A 104 -4.88 -1.58 6.78
CA PHE A 104 -5.91 -0.58 6.48
C PHE A 104 -7.32 -1.11 6.73
N THR A 105 -7.59 -2.40 6.47
CA THR A 105 -8.85 -3.05 6.83
C THR A 105 -9.12 -2.93 8.33
N SER A 106 -8.09 -3.17 9.15
CA SER A 106 -8.17 -3.04 10.61
C SER A 106 -8.44 -1.58 11.04
N VAL A 107 -7.79 -0.61 10.39
CA VAL A 107 -8.04 0.82 10.60
C VAL A 107 -9.49 1.18 10.27
N LEU A 108 -9.99 0.76 9.11
CA LEU A 108 -11.36 1.03 8.68
C LEU A 108 -12.39 0.46 9.65
N GLN A 109 -12.18 -0.76 10.14
CA GLN A 109 -13.08 -1.38 11.11
C GLN A 109 -13.16 -0.55 12.39
N LEU A 110 -12.01 -0.13 12.94
CA LEU A 110 -11.98 0.72 14.14
C LEU A 110 -12.62 2.09 13.90
N VAL A 111 -12.37 2.69 12.73
CA VAL A 111 -13.00 3.95 12.32
C VAL A 111 -14.53 3.78 12.31
N ILE A 112 -15.06 2.72 11.70
CA ILE A 112 -16.50 2.42 11.66
C ILE A 112 -17.07 2.21 13.07
N GLU A 113 -16.38 1.44 13.92
CA GLU A 113 -16.81 1.15 15.30
C GLU A 113 -16.79 2.39 16.21
N SER A 114 -15.92 3.36 15.90
CA SER A 114 -15.78 4.63 16.60
C SER A 114 -16.80 5.70 16.17
N ARG A 115 -17.55 5.47 15.08
CA ARG A 115 -18.55 6.42 14.57
C ARG A 115 -19.60 6.74 15.63
N GLY A 116 -19.88 8.03 15.80
CA GLY A 116 -20.85 8.52 16.80
C GLY A 116 -20.39 8.39 18.26
N LYS A 117 -19.16 7.90 18.50
CA LYS A 117 -18.55 7.75 19.82
C LYS A 117 -17.33 8.66 20.01
N ALA A 118 -17.31 9.82 19.35
CA ALA A 118 -16.20 10.78 19.38
C ALA A 118 -15.78 11.21 20.80
N ASN A 119 -16.66 11.05 21.80
CA ASN A 119 -16.38 11.36 23.20
C ASN A 119 -15.66 10.23 23.96
N ASN A 120 -15.43 9.07 23.34
CA ASN A 120 -14.67 7.97 23.94
C ASN A 120 -13.18 8.11 23.61
N SER A 121 -12.44 8.73 24.52
CA SER A 121 -11.00 9.00 24.38
C SER A 121 -10.17 7.77 24.01
N ASN A 122 -10.56 6.59 24.48
CA ASN A 122 -9.81 5.35 24.25
C ASN A 122 -9.90 4.88 22.79
N MET A 123 -11.06 5.04 22.14
CA MET A 123 -11.22 4.64 20.73
C MET A 123 -10.46 5.56 19.78
N VAL A 124 -10.44 6.87 20.07
CA VAL A 124 -9.64 7.83 19.28
C VAL A 124 -8.14 7.54 19.43
N GLN A 125 -7.68 7.19 20.64
CA GLN A 125 -6.30 6.75 20.86
C GLN A 125 -5.96 5.48 20.09
N ASP A 126 -6.87 4.51 20.03
CA ASP A 126 -6.66 3.29 19.25
C ASP A 126 -6.52 3.58 17.76
N VAL A 127 -7.38 4.43 17.18
CA VAL A 127 -7.26 4.82 15.77
C VAL A 127 -5.95 5.56 15.49
N LEU A 128 -5.53 6.46 16.39
CA LEU A 128 -4.24 7.14 16.28
C LEU A 128 -3.05 6.17 16.30
N ARG A 129 -3.08 5.19 17.19
CA ARG A 129 -2.05 4.14 17.26
C ARG A 129 -2.00 3.34 15.96
N GLN A 130 -3.15 2.98 15.39
CA GLN A 130 -3.20 2.26 14.12
C GLN A 130 -2.69 3.10 12.96
N ALA A 131 -2.96 4.41 12.95
CA ALA A 131 -2.42 5.34 11.97
C ALA A 131 -0.89 5.49 12.07
N GLN A 132 -0.33 5.46 13.27
CA GLN A 132 1.13 5.43 13.47
C GLN A 132 1.74 4.15 12.90
N THR A 133 1.15 2.98 13.18
CA THR A 133 1.60 1.71 12.59
C THR A 133 1.50 1.75 11.05
N MET A 134 0.42 2.32 10.50
CA MET A 134 0.28 2.52 9.05
C MET A 134 1.43 3.36 8.48
N ALA A 135 1.80 4.46 9.13
CA ALA A 135 2.91 5.30 8.70
C ALA A 135 4.26 4.54 8.69
N VAL A 136 4.48 3.65 9.66
CA VAL A 136 5.67 2.78 9.73
C VAL A 136 5.69 1.78 8.57
N LEU A 137 4.56 1.12 8.29
CA LEU A 137 4.43 0.18 7.17
C LEU A 137 4.69 0.87 5.82
N LEU A 138 4.07 2.03 5.59
CA LEU A 138 4.25 2.82 4.38
C LEU A 138 5.70 3.30 4.23
N SER A 139 6.35 3.70 5.33
CA SER A 139 7.77 4.08 5.33
C SER A 139 8.69 2.90 4.98
N SER A 140 8.39 1.72 5.52
CA SER A 140 9.09 0.47 5.21
C SER A 140 8.93 0.09 3.74
N LEU A 141 7.70 0.17 3.20
CA LEU A 141 7.40 -0.07 1.78
C LEU A 141 8.17 0.90 0.87
N MET A 142 8.11 2.21 1.16
CA MET A 142 8.86 3.22 0.40
C MET A 142 10.36 2.94 0.41
N ARG A 143 10.93 2.54 1.55
CA ARG A 143 12.35 2.19 1.66
C ARG A 143 12.69 0.98 0.79
N SER A 144 11.87 -0.07 0.84
CA SER A 144 12.04 -1.24 -0.01
C SER A 144 12.01 -0.88 -1.49
N ILE A 145 11.05 -0.04 -1.92
CA ILE A 145 10.94 0.39 -3.31
C ILE A 145 12.17 1.14 -3.78
N ARG A 146 12.69 2.08 -2.98
CA ARG A 146 13.91 2.83 -3.34
C ARG A 146 15.09 1.90 -3.62
N MET A 147 15.26 0.87 -2.79
CA MET A 147 16.35 -0.10 -2.89
C MET A 147 16.16 -1.14 -4.01
N MET A 148 14.96 -1.28 -4.57
CA MET A 148 14.72 -2.24 -5.66
C MET A 148 15.48 -1.85 -6.92
N GLN A 149 16.13 -2.83 -7.53
CA GLN A 149 16.79 -2.74 -8.83
C GLN A 149 16.28 -3.89 -9.70
N ASN A 150 16.04 -3.61 -10.98
CA ASN A 150 15.57 -4.62 -11.94
C ASN A 150 16.73 -5.07 -12.83
N TYR A 151 17.63 -5.85 -12.26
CA TYR A 151 18.69 -6.47 -13.06
C TYR A 151 18.12 -7.71 -13.75
N LYS A 152 18.33 -7.80 -15.07
CA LYS A 152 18.50 -9.12 -15.67
C LYS A 152 19.70 -9.75 -14.98
N GLN A 153 19.57 -10.98 -14.50
CA GLN A 153 20.75 -11.82 -14.34
C GLN A 153 21.31 -12.05 -15.75
N ASP A 154 22.09 -11.09 -16.26
CA ASP A 154 23.24 -11.49 -17.04
C ASP A 154 24.11 -12.29 -16.07
N GLY A 155 24.48 -13.50 -16.47
CA GLY A 155 25.22 -14.44 -15.64
C GLY A 155 26.36 -13.75 -14.88
N ASP A 156 26.48 -14.09 -13.61
CA ASP A 156 27.49 -13.61 -12.67
C ASP A 156 27.45 -12.11 -12.31
N ARG A 157 26.76 -11.84 -11.19
CA ARG A 157 27.47 -11.49 -9.93
C ARG A 157 26.49 -11.34 -8.78
N ILE A 158 26.53 -12.32 -7.88
CA ILE A 158 26.15 -12.11 -6.48
C ILE A 158 27.19 -11.14 -5.91
N ILE A 159 26.76 -9.97 -5.44
CA ILE A 159 27.51 -9.25 -4.41
C ILE A 159 26.53 -8.95 -3.28
N LEU A 160 26.93 -9.41 -2.10
CA LEU A 160 26.27 -9.43 -0.80
C LEU A 160 25.74 -8.05 -0.36
#